data_AF-A0A849T2J7-F1
#
_entry.id   AF-A0A849T2J7-F1
#
_cell.length_a   1.000
_cell.length_b   1.000
_cell.length_c   1.000
_cell.angle_alpha   90.00
_cell.angle_beta   90.00
_cell.angle_gamma   90.00
#
_symmetry.space_group_name_H-M   'P 1'
#
loop_
_entity.id
_entity.type
_entity.pdbx_description
1 polymer ?
#
loop_
_entity_poly.entity_id
_entity_poly.type
_entity_poly.pdbx_seq_one_letter_code
_entity_poly.pdbx_strand_id
1 'polypeptide(L)' 'MDVSQIKSECRSVRFYLYVIVDIWSRLVVGWVLEDHEKSEHAIIMWKKALEDQFITGKGLTNHKDNGAIRLRMR' A
#
# COMPACT_ATOMS: atom_id res chain seq x y z
N MET A 1 1.65 1.85 5.83
CA MET A 1 0.93 1.13 4.76
C MET A 1 0.53 -0.23 5.27
N ASP A 2 -0.67 -0.67 4.96
CA ASP A 2 -1.17 -1.98 5.33
C ASP A 2 -1.68 -2.77 4.11
N VAL A 3 -1.80 -4.09 4.26
CA VAL A 3 -2.41 -5.00 3.29
C VAL A 3 -3.44 -5.88 4.00
N SER A 4 -4.66 -5.91 3.45
CA SER A 4 -5.78 -6.67 4.01
C SER A 4 -6.44 -7.53 2.94
N GLN A 5 -6.74 -8.79 3.27
CA GLN A 5 -7.54 -9.65 2.39
C GLN A 5 -9.01 -9.25 2.45
N ILE A 6 -9.61 -9.01 1.29
CA ILE A 6 -11.05 -8.76 1.15
C ILE A 6 -11.71 -9.89 0.36
N LYS A 7 -12.96 -10.20 0.73
CA LYS A 7 -13.76 -11.20 0.01
C LYS A 7 -14.31 -10.59 -1.28
N SER A 8 -14.29 -11.35 -2.36
CA SER A 8 -15.07 -11.02 -3.54
C SER A 8 -16.51 -11.53 -3.40
N GLU A 9 -17.34 -11.23 -4.39
CA GLU A 9 -18.68 -11.80 -4.54
C GLU A 9 -18.65 -13.33 -4.77
N CYS A 10 -17.54 -13.85 -5.32
CA CYS A 10 -17.30 -15.26 -5.51
C CYS A 10 -16.64 -15.87 -4.27
N ARG A 11 -17.28 -16.89 -3.67
CA ARG A 11 -16.86 -17.50 -2.39
C ARG A 11 -15.39 -17.93 -2.33
N SER A 12 -14.82 -18.40 -3.44
CA SER A 12 -13.44 -18.90 -3.53
C SER A 12 -12.41 -17.83 -3.92
N VAL A 13 -12.85 -16.63 -4.29
CA VAL A 13 -11.97 -15.57 -4.79
C VAL A 13 -11.78 -14.52 -3.69
N ARG A 14 -10.51 -14.20 -3.45
CA ARG A 14 -10.07 -13.15 -2.52
C ARG A 14 -9.21 -12.15 -3.26
N PHE A 15 -9.22 -10.92 -2.78
CA PHE A 15 -8.33 -9.87 -3.23
C PHE A 15 -7.51 -9.34 -2.06
N TYR A 16 -6.40 -8.70 -2.39
CA TYR A 16 -5.49 -8.05 -1.48
C TYR A 16 -5.60 -6.54 -1.69
N LEU A 17 -6.15 -5.86 -0.69
CA LEU A 17 -6.26 -4.41 -0.68
C LEU A 17 -5.02 -3.84 0.00
N TYR A 18 -4.22 -3.11 -0.77
CA TYR A 18 -3.08 -2.34 -0.29
C TYR A 18 -3.52 -0.89 -0.08
N VAL A 19 -3.19 -0.31 1.08
CA VAL A 19 -3.57 1.08 1.40
C VAL A 19 -2.44 1.84 2.07
N ILE A 20 -2.24 3.09 1.65
CA ILE A 20 -1.41 4.09 2.31
C ILE A 20 -2.34 5.14 2.91
N VAL A 21 -2.27 5.29 4.22
CA VAL A 21 -2.93 6.35 4.97
C VAL A 21 -1.87 7.32 5.46
N ASP A 22 -2.09 8.61 5.23
CA ASP A 22 -1.32 9.64 5.92
C ASP A 22 -1.84 9.77 7.36
N ILE A 23 -0.95 9.58 8.34
CA ILE A 23 -1.29 9.54 9.76
C ILE A 23 -1.76 10.90 10.29
N TRP A 24 -1.32 12.00 9.67
CA TRP A 24 -1.64 13.35 10.13
C TRP A 24 -3.02 13.79 9.64
N SER A 25 -3.27 13.67 8.32
CA SER A 25 -4.54 14.05 7.73
C SER A 25 -5.65 12.99 7.84
N ARG A 26 -5.26 11.73 8.12
CA ARG A 26 -6.14 10.54 8.09
C ARG A 26 -6.72 10.23 6.71
N LEU A 27 -6.18 10.82 5.64
CA LEU A 27 -6.61 10.55 4.28
C LEU A 27 -5.92 9.32 3.69
N VAL A 28 -6.65 8.60 2.84
CA VAL A 28 -6.09 7.58 1.97
C VAL A 28 -5.38 8.28 0.81
N VAL A 29 -4.05 8.16 0.77
CA VAL A 29 -3.18 8.83 -0.23
C VAL A 29 -2.73 7.89 -1.35
N GLY A 30 -3.05 6.60 -1.25
CA GLY A 30 -2.81 5.63 -2.28
C GLY A 30 -3.45 4.29 -1.93
N TRP A 31 -4.00 3.59 -2.91
CA TRP A 31 -4.53 2.25 -2.74
C TRP A 31 -4.49 1.47 -4.06
N VAL A 32 -4.47 0.15 -3.96
CA VAL A 32 -4.66 -0.75 -5.11
C VAL A 32 -5.29 -2.06 -4.64
N LEU A 33 -6.09 -2.66 -5.52
CA LEU A 33 -6.67 -3.98 -5.31
C LEU A 33 -6.04 -4.97 -6.27
N GLU A 34 -5.54 -6.08 -5.75
CA GLU A 34 -4.83 -7.10 -6.52
C GLU A 34 -5.33 -8.51 -6.18
N ASP A 35 -5.20 -9.44 -7.10
CA ASP A 35 -5.63 -10.84 -6.93
C ASP A 35 -4.60 -11.71 -6.19
N HIS A 36 -3.35 -11.26 -6.10
CA HIS A 36 -2.26 -11.96 -5.41
C HIS A 36 -1.53 -11.04 -4.42
N GLU A 37 -1.06 -11.62 -3.30
CA GLU A 37 -0.19 -10.91 -2.38
C GLU A 37 1.24 -10.89 -2.91
N LYS A 38 1.68 -9.76 -3.46
CA LYS A 38 3.07 -9.55 -3.87
C LYS A 38 3.63 -8.23 -3.35
N SER A 39 4.93 -8.20 -3.10
CA SER A 39 5.61 -7.01 -2.58
C SER A 39 5.68 -5.88 -3.63
N GLU A 40 5.70 -6.27 -4.90
CA GLU A 40 5.78 -5.41 -6.08
C GLU A 40 4.58 -4.48 -6.17
N HIS A 41 3.37 -4.97 -5.87
CA HIS A 41 2.15 -4.15 -5.87
C HIS A 41 2.26 -3.00 -4.87
N ALA A 42 2.78 -3.27 -3.67
CA ALA A 42 3.03 -2.23 -2.67
C ALA A 42 4.10 -1.22 -3.13
N ILE A 43 5.16 -1.68 -3.80
CA ILE A 43 6.22 -0.80 -4.34
C ILE A 43 5.64 0.14 -5.41
N ILE A 44 4.87 -0.41 -6.36
CA ILE A 44 4.27 0.34 -7.47
C ILE A 44 3.27 1.36 -6.92
N MET A 45 2.34 0.94 -6.06
CA MET A 45 1.39 1.82 -5.41
C MET A 45 2.07 2.94 -4.63
N TRP A 46 3.15 2.62 -3.89
CA TRP A 46 3.89 3.62 -3.13
C TRP A 46 4.53 4.69 -4.02
N LYS A 47 5.19 4.29 -5.11
CA LYS A 47 5.78 5.24 -6.06
C LYS A 47 4.73 6.17 -6.66
N LYS A 48 3.61 5.58 -7.09
CA LYS A 48 2.48 6.35 -7.61
C LYS A 48 1.93 7.34 -6.57
N ALA A 49 1.76 6.92 -5.32
CA ALA A 49 1.29 7.81 -4.26
C ALA A 49 2.25 8.97 -4.01
N LEU A 50 3.57 8.76 -4.09
CA LEU A 50 4.54 9.85 -3.97
C LEU A 50 4.44 10.85 -5.12
N GLU A 51 4.29 10.34 -6.35
CA GLU A 51 4.09 11.15 -7.56
C GLU A 51 2.80 11.96 -7.47
N ASP A 52 1.68 11.32 -7.14
CA ASP A 52 0.36 11.96 -7.00
C ASP A 52 0.33 13.03 -5.89
N GLN A 53 1.15 12.86 -4.84
CA GLN A 53 1.29 13.82 -3.75
C GLN A 53 2.39 14.87 -3.98
N PHE A 54 3.09 14.81 -5.13
CA PHE A 54 4.20 15.71 -5.47
C PHE A 54 5.33 15.76 -4.43
N ILE A 55 5.65 14.61 -3.81
CA ILE A 55 6.70 14.49 -2.80
C ILE A 55 7.72 13.42 -3.17
N THR A 56 8.95 13.57 -2.69
CA THR A 56 10.05 12.64 -3.00
C THR A 56 10.11 11.43 -2.08
N GLY A 57 9.32 11.42 -1.00
CA GLY A 57 9.39 10.41 0.06
C GLY A 57 10.54 10.60 1.05
N LYS A 58 11.43 11.57 0.83
CA LYS A 58 12.53 11.87 1.75
C LYS A 58 11.97 12.31 3.10
N GLY A 59 12.39 11.63 4.17
CA GLY A 59 11.96 11.91 5.54
C GLY A 59 10.64 11.25 5.93
N LEU A 60 9.98 10.52 5.03
CA LEU A 60 8.80 9.72 5.40
C LEU A 60 9.22 8.46 6.16
N THR A 61 8.53 8.19 7.27
CA THR A 61 8.61 6.92 7.97
C THR A 61 7.43 6.07 7.59
N ASN A 62 7.69 4.90 6.98
CA ASN A 62 6.63 3.96 6.66
C ASN A 62 6.39 3.03 7.87
N HIS A 63 5.23 3.16 8.49
CA HIS A 63 4.77 2.21 9.49
C HIS A 63 4.07 1.03 8.80
N LYS A 64 4.50 -0.20 9.10
CA LYS A 64 3.90 -1.43 8.57
C LYS A 64 3.64 -2.41 9.71
N ASP A 65 2.39 -2.83 9.83
CA ASP A 65 1.95 -3.69 10.94
C ASP A 65 2.32 -5.17 10.66
N ASN A 66 2.33 -5.58 9.39
CA ASN A 66 2.50 -6.99 8.98
C ASN A 66 3.90 -7.38 8.44
N GLY A 67 4.94 -6.58 8.65
CA GLY A 67 6.36 -6.98 8.58
C GLY A 67 6.97 -7.50 7.25
N ALA A 68 6.20 -7.91 6.24
CA ALA A 68 6.71 -8.69 5.11
C ALA A 68 7.42 -7.86 4.01
N ILE A 69 7.08 -6.58 3.86
CA ILE A 69 7.52 -5.78 2.71
C ILE A 69 8.54 -4.71 3.16
N ARG A 70 9.84 -5.01 3.08
CA ARG A 70 10.89 -3.99 3.27
C ARG A 70 11.07 -3.15 2.00
N LEU A 71 10.56 -1.93 2.02
CA LEU A 71 10.91 -0.90 1.05
C LEU A 71 12.25 -0.27 1.48
N ARG A 72 13.37 -0.69 0.88
CA ARG A 72 14.64 0.05 1.00
C ARG A 72 14.69 1.10 -0.10
N MET A 73 14.56 2.36 0.27
CA MET A 73 14.91 3.48 -0.60
C MET A 73 16.41 3.75 -0.45
N ARG A 74 17.13 3.72 -1.56
CA ARG A 74 18.48 4.31 -1.66
C ARG A 74 18.33 5.74 -2.17
#